data_AF-A0A061NW59-F1
#
_entry.id   AF-A0A061NW59-F1
#
_cell.length_a   1.000
_cell.length_b   1.000
_cell.length_c   1.000
_cell.angle_alpha   90.00
_cell.angle_beta   90.00
_cell.angle_gamma   90.00
#
_symmetry.space_group_name_H-M   'P 1'
#
loop_
_entity.id
_entity.type
_entity.pdbx_description
1 polymer ?
#
loop_
_entity_poly.entity_id
_entity_poly.type
_entity_poly.pdbx_seq_one_letter_code
_entity_poly.pdbx_strand_id
1 'polypeptide(L)'
;MYMDSKHYERLYPHLLPFANKIARDSHEANDLIQEAWLRSMKHSYIFELELPKQRAWFFKTMKRMLIDERRKHSRVQNEWAVDDGILLKSCSRILAKWKCH
;
A
#
# COMPACT_ATOMS: atom_id res chain seq x y z
N MET A 1 -25.24 -2.89 9.45
CA MET A 1 -24.10 -2.76 8.51
C MET A 1 -22.95 -3.61 9.05
N TYR A 2 -22.94 -4.92 8.75
CA TYR A 2 -22.01 -5.94 9.31
C TYR A 2 -21.66 -7.00 8.23
N MET A 3 -21.46 -6.57 6.97
CA MET A 3 -21.18 -7.50 5.86
C MET A 3 -19.67 -7.64 5.55
N ASP A 4 -18.81 -6.98 6.32
CA ASP A 4 -17.37 -6.87 6.04
C ASP A 4 -16.50 -7.94 6.72
N SER A 5 -16.92 -8.49 7.88
CA SER A 5 -16.12 -9.46 8.65
C SER A 5 -15.71 -10.69 7.83
N LYS A 6 -16.58 -11.19 6.94
CA LYS A 6 -16.28 -12.40 6.16
C LYS A 6 -15.15 -12.20 5.14
N HIS A 7 -15.05 -11.02 4.52
CA HIS A 7 -13.96 -10.73 3.59
C HIS A 7 -12.67 -10.51 4.35
N TYR A 8 -12.75 -9.82 5.48
CA TYR A 8 -11.61 -9.57 6.34
C TYR A 8 -11.00 -10.88 6.84
N GLU A 9 -11.80 -11.77 7.44
CA GLU A 9 -11.35 -13.06 7.97
C GLU A 9 -10.67 -13.94 6.89
N ARG A 10 -11.13 -13.86 5.64
CA ARG A 10 -10.56 -14.63 4.51
C ARG A 10 -9.26 -14.05 3.97
N LEU A 11 -9.10 -12.73 4.00
CA LEU A 11 -7.95 -12.03 3.39
C LEU A 11 -6.85 -11.75 4.42
N TYR A 12 -7.21 -11.34 5.63
CA TYR A 12 -6.30 -10.98 6.71
C TYR A 12 -5.17 -12.00 6.97
N PRO A 13 -5.40 -13.33 7.05
CA PRO A 13 -4.32 -14.29 7.27
C PRO A 13 -3.29 -14.34 6.12
N HIS A 14 -3.63 -13.84 4.94
CA HIS A 14 -2.70 -13.71 3.81
C HIS A 14 -2.05 -12.31 3.74
N LEU A 15 -2.78 -11.27 4.17
CA LEU A 15 -2.28 -9.90 4.14
C LEU A 15 -1.27 -9.64 5.26
N LEU A 16 -1.54 -10.13 6.48
CA LEU A 16 -0.71 -9.86 7.65
C LEU A 16 0.74 -10.37 7.51
N PRO A 17 1.01 -11.63 7.10
CA PRO A 17 2.37 -12.08 6.90
C PRO A 17 3.09 -11.34 5.77
N PHE A 18 2.36 -10.87 4.76
CA PHE A 18 2.92 -10.08 3.67
C PHE A 18 3.27 -8.66 4.14
N ALA A 19 2.37 -8.01 4.86
CA ALA A 19 2.57 -6.67 5.42
C ALA A 19 3.78 -6.65 6.38
N ASN A 20 3.88 -7.62 7.29
CA ASN A 20 5.02 -7.76 8.19
C ASN A 20 6.36 -7.98 7.46
N LYS A 21 6.35 -8.57 6.26
CA LYS A 21 7.58 -8.75 5.46
C LYS A 21 8.05 -7.47 4.78
N ILE A 22 7.16 -6.50 4.54
CA ILE A 22 7.48 -5.27 3.78
C ILE A 22 7.56 -4.02 4.66
N ALA A 23 6.91 -4.03 5.82
CA ALA A 23 6.94 -2.99 6.83
C ALA A 23 8.21 -3.10 7.71
N ARG A 24 8.53 -2.02 8.43
CA ARG A 24 9.64 -1.96 9.37
C ARG A 24 9.28 -2.52 10.74
N ASP A 25 8.03 -2.31 11.16
CA ASP A 25 7.50 -2.77 12.43
C ASP A 25 6.04 -3.26 12.29
N SER A 26 5.52 -3.84 13.38
CA SER A 26 4.16 -4.37 13.44
C SER A 26 3.08 -3.29 13.42
N HIS A 27 3.38 -2.07 13.85
CA HIS A 27 2.44 -0.95 13.80
C HIS A 27 2.25 -0.47 12.36
N GLU A 28 3.34 -0.22 11.64
CA GLU A 28 3.33 0.14 10.22
C GLU A 28 2.65 -0.96 9.37
N ALA A 29 2.87 -2.24 9.70
CA ALA A 29 2.18 -3.35 9.03
C ALA A 29 0.66 -3.27 9.22
N ASN A 30 0.18 -3.00 10.44
CA ASN A 30 -1.24 -2.87 10.73
C ASN A 30 -1.85 -1.64 10.05
N ASP A 31 -1.18 -0.50 10.11
CA ASP A 31 -1.62 0.74 9.46
C ASP A 31 -1.78 0.56 7.95
N LEU A 32 -0.82 -0.14 7.34
CA LEU A 32 -0.83 -0.44 5.91
C LEU A 32 -2.00 -1.35 5.51
N ILE A 33 -2.34 -2.35 6.33
CA ILE A 33 -3.51 -3.21 6.10
C ILE A 33 -4.81 -2.41 6.26
N GLN A 34 -4.90 -1.59 7.31
CA GLN A 34 -6.09 -0.78 7.59
C GLN A 34 -6.36 0.21 6.44
N GLU A 35 -5.34 0.95 5.99
CA GLU A 35 -5.49 1.90 4.90
C GLU A 35 -5.77 1.20 3.56
N ALA A 36 -5.20 0.02 3.31
CA ALA A 36 -5.55 -0.78 2.13
C ALA A 36 -7.02 -1.23 2.17
N TRP A 37 -7.54 -1.56 3.35
CA TRP A 37 -8.94 -1.93 3.56
C TRP A 37 -9.90 -0.74 3.39
N LEU A 38 -9.55 0.43 3.92
CA LEU A 38 -10.32 1.66 3.66
C LEU A 38 -10.39 2.01 2.18
N ARG A 39 -9.32 1.73 1.42
CA ARG A 39 -9.32 1.89 -0.04
C ARG A 39 -10.19 0.87 -0.75
N SER A 40 -10.24 -0.39 -0.30
CA SER A 40 -11.12 -1.38 -0.92
C SER A 40 -12.60 -1.06 -0.70
N MET A 41 -12.95 -0.46 0.45
CA MET A 41 -14.32 0.01 0.70
C MET A 41 -14.79 1.07 -0.30
N LYS A 42 -13.88 1.91 -0.82
CA LYS A 42 -14.19 2.88 -1.90
C LYS A 42 -14.37 2.23 -3.28
N HIS A 43 -13.98 0.97 -3.41
CA HIS A 43 -13.92 0.21 -4.65
C HIS A 43 -14.64 -1.15 -4.46
N SER A 44 -15.95 -1.10 -4.24
CA SER A 44 -16.78 -2.27 -3.91
C SER A 44 -16.63 -3.44 -4.90
N TYR A 45 -16.36 -3.16 -6.18
CA TYR A 45 -16.15 -4.17 -7.22
C TYR A 45 -15.03 -5.17 -6.89
N ILE A 46 -14.08 -4.82 -6.02
CA ILE A 46 -12.98 -5.72 -5.64
C ILE A 46 -13.54 -6.98 -4.97
N PHE A 47 -14.56 -6.83 -4.13
CA PHE A 47 -15.13 -7.96 -3.39
C PHE A 47 -15.99 -8.89 -4.26
N GLU A 48 -16.37 -8.45 -5.46
CA GLU A 48 -17.06 -9.26 -6.46
C GLU A 48 -16.09 -10.15 -7.26
N LEU A 49 -14.79 -9.84 -7.22
CA LEU A 49 -13.77 -10.63 -7.92
C LEU A 49 -13.47 -11.95 -7.20
N GLU A 50 -12.85 -12.89 -7.90
CA GLU A 50 -12.33 -14.11 -7.30
C GLU A 50 -11.22 -13.81 -6.27
N LEU A 51 -11.13 -14.65 -5.23
CA LEU A 51 -10.15 -14.50 -4.14
C LEU A 51 -8.70 -14.25 -4.60
N PRO A 52 -8.16 -14.90 -5.65
CA PRO A 52 -6.80 -14.62 -6.12
C PRO A 52 -6.62 -13.17 -6.63
N LYS A 53 -7.63 -12.64 -7.32
CA LYS A 53 -7.61 -11.27 -7.86
C LYS A 53 -7.76 -10.23 -6.74
N GLN A 54 -8.58 -10.54 -5.74
CA GLN A 54 -8.67 -9.73 -4.51
C GLN A 54 -7.30 -9.61 -3.84
N ARG A 55 -6.64 -10.74 -3.57
CA ARG A 55 -5.31 -10.76 -2.96
C ARG A 55 -4.28 -9.96 -3.76
N ALA A 56 -4.25 -10.18 -5.08
CA ALA A 56 -3.34 -9.46 -5.96
C ALA A 56 -3.55 -7.93 -5.90
N TRP A 57 -4.80 -7.48 -5.82
CA TRP A 57 -5.12 -6.08 -5.65
C TRP A 57 -4.58 -5.53 -4.32
N PHE A 58 -4.80 -6.24 -3.21
CA PHE A 58 -4.30 -5.81 -1.90
C PHE A 58 -2.78 -5.75 -1.86
N PHE A 59 -2.08 -6.77 -2.36
CA PHE A 59 -0.61 -6.77 -2.42
C PHE A 59 -0.07 -5.60 -3.24
N LYS A 60 -0.71 -5.29 -4.37
CA LYS A 60 -0.35 -4.16 -5.22
C LYS A 60 -0.59 -2.81 -4.53
N THR A 61 -1.75 -2.65 -3.88
CA THR A 61 -2.12 -1.42 -3.17
C THR A 61 -1.16 -1.16 -2.00
N MET A 62 -0.92 -2.16 -1.17
CA MET A 62 0.04 -2.12 -0.07
C MET A 62 1.45 -1.73 -0.54
N LYS A 63 1.96 -2.36 -1.61
CA LYS A 63 3.27 -2.03 -2.17
C LYS A 63 3.35 -0.59 -2.70
N ARG A 64 2.27 -0.11 -3.35
CA ARG A 64 2.19 1.28 -3.84
C ARG A 64 2.23 2.29 -2.70
N MET A 65 1.49 2.02 -1.63
CA MET A 65 1.50 2.86 -0.43
C MET A 65 2.89 2.99 0.18
N LEU A 66 3.63 1.89 0.36
CA LEU A 66 5.00 1.96 0.86
C LEU A 66 5.94 2.75 -0.05
N ILE A 67 5.79 2.60 -1.37
CA ILE A 67 6.60 3.36 -2.33
C ILE A 67 6.30 4.86 -2.18
N ASP A 68 5.04 5.24 -2.02
CA ASP A 68 4.65 6.63 -1.86
C ASP A 68 5.11 7.20 -0.51
N GLU A 69 4.99 6.45 0.59
CA GLU A 69 5.54 6.87 1.89
C GLU A 69 7.07 7.08 1.81
N ARG A 70 7.81 6.12 1.24
CA ARG A 70 9.27 6.27 1.05
C ARG A 70 9.63 7.46 0.16
N ARG A 71 8.83 7.75 -0.87
CA ARG A 71 9.00 8.95 -1.72
C ARG A 71 8.74 10.23 -0.94
N LYS A 72 7.72 10.29 -0.08
CA LYS A 72 7.46 11.44 0.78
C LYS A 72 8.62 11.68 1.74
N HIS A 73 9.10 10.63 2.40
CA HIS A 73 10.27 10.73 3.26
C HIS A 73 11.49 11.23 2.49
N SER A 74 11.74 10.74 1.27
CA SER A 74 12.86 11.24 0.44
C SER A 74 12.71 12.71 0.02
N ARG A 75 11.48 13.20 -0.20
CA ARG A 75 11.23 14.63 -0.50
C ARG A 75 11.43 15.51 0.72
N VAL A 76 10.92 15.09 1.89
CA VAL A 76 11.10 15.80 3.16
C VAL A 76 12.58 15.82 3.56
N GLN A 77 13.32 14.73 3.34
CA GLN A 77 14.78 14.69 3.60
C GLN A 77 15.55 15.62 2.66
N ASN A 78 15.13 15.76 1.39
CA ASN A 78 15.79 16.68 0.45
C ASN A 78 15.53 18.16 0.73
N GLU A 79 14.52 18.48 1.55
CA GLU A 79 14.26 19.85 2.03
C GLU A 79 14.97 20.14 3.37
N TRP A 80 15.45 19.11 4.09
CA TRP A 80 15.94 19.25 5.49
C TRP A 80 17.23 18.46 5.86
N ALA A 81 18.01 17.92 4.91
CA ALA A 81 19.36 17.32 5.13
C ALA A 81 20.14 17.31 3.79
N VAL A 82 21.18 18.12 3.54
CA VAL A 82 22.60 17.96 3.93
C VAL A 82 23.04 16.50 4.11
N ASP A 83 23.90 16.06 3.18
CA ASP A 83 24.87 14.95 3.20
C ASP A 83 24.51 13.69 4.02
N ASP A 84 24.08 12.62 3.34
CA ASP A 84 24.62 11.26 3.58
C ASP A 84 24.11 10.30 2.50
N GLY A 85 25.01 9.89 1.63
CA GLY A 85 24.72 9.16 0.41
C GLY A 85 24.26 7.72 0.64
N ILE A 86 22.99 7.43 0.36
CA ILE A 86 22.54 6.13 -0.17
C ILE A 86 21.55 6.35 -1.30
N LEU A 87 22.00 6.00 -2.50
CA LEU A 87 21.35 6.17 -3.79
C LEU A 87 20.17 5.19 -3.99
N LEU A 88 18.93 5.65 -3.79
CA LEU A 88 17.75 5.06 -4.43
C LEU A 88 17.28 6.00 -5.54
N LYS A 89 17.77 5.73 -6.75
CA LYS A 89 17.52 6.50 -7.96
C LYS A 89 16.03 6.80 -8.14
N SER A 90 15.74 8.10 -8.16
CA SER A 90 14.60 8.80 -8.76
C SER A 90 13.58 7.90 -9.48
N CYS A 91 12.44 7.66 -8.84
CA CYS A 91 11.25 7.18 -9.55
C CYS A 91 10.37 8.37 -9.99
N SER A 92 10.98 9.31 -10.69
CA SER A 92 10.32 10.40 -11.41
C SER A 92 9.99 9.93 -12.83
N ARG A 93 8.93 9.13 -13.01
CA ARG A 93 8.34 8.94 -14.36
C ARG A 93 6.92 8.37 -14.50
N ILE A 94 6.29 7.78 -13.48
CA ILE A 94 5.02 7.04 -13.70
C ILE A 94 3.74 7.83 -13.37
N LEU A 95 3.80 8.91 -12.59
CA LEU A 95 2.60 9.67 -12.20
C LEU A 95 2.15 10.75 -13.18
N ALA A 96 2.87 10.99 -14.28
CA ALA A 96 2.46 11.95 -15.31
C ALA A 96 1.45 11.39 -16.35
N LYS A 97 1.10 10.09 -16.30
CA LYS A 97 0.33 9.44 -17.38
C LYS A 97 -1.11 9.05 -17.02
N TRP A 98 -1.62 9.42 -15.85
CA TRP A 98 -2.96 9.00 -15.38
C TRP A 98 -3.92 10.17 -15.09
N LYS A 99 -3.73 11.32 -15.75
CA LYS A 99 -4.66 12.47 -15.64
C LYS A 99 -5.09 13.10 -16.97
N CYS A 100 -4.91 12.38 -18.09
CA CYS A 100 -5.43 12.80 -19.39
C CYS A 100 -5.97 11.57 -20.15
N HIS A 101 -7.20 11.17 -19.86
CA HIS A 101 -8.23 10.82 -20.85
C HIS A 101 -9.59 10.76 -20.15
#